data_AF-A0AAD7GQZ3-F1
#
_entry.id   AF-A0AAD7GQZ3-F1
#
_cell.length_a   1.000
_cell.length_b   1.000
_cell.length_c   1.000
_cell.angle_alpha   90.00
_cell.angle_beta   90.00
_cell.angle_gamma   90.00
#
_symmetry.space_group_name_H-M   'P 1'
#
loop_
_entity.id
_entity.type
_entity.pdbx_description
1 polymer ?
#
loop_
_entity_poly.entity_id
_entity_poly.type
_entity_poly.pdbx_seq_one_letter_code
_entity_poly.pdbx_strand_id
1 'polypeptide(L)'
;CPAKAANWFVAAHAAMTKQELGCHFDAAVVAWTRLEDVSRFEKKSGPNKLPTKERPKQVGAWIMLGRGKAGAKTTVGDPGAYTVEWQGWWDSLQPEWRSKGVDRGWATDGCSGRGEDWGPLYCWGVNGMLSLLASLQFWGSAVQ
;
A
#
# COMPACT_ATOMS: atom_id res chain seq x y z
N CYS A 1 8.76 15.87 0.76
CA CYS A 1 7.27 15.91 0.76
C CYS A 1 6.76 17.09 -0.05
N PRO A 2 5.65 16.95 -0.79
CA PRO A 2 5.02 18.03 -1.55
C PRO A 2 4.57 19.19 -0.64
N ALA A 3 4.71 20.44 -1.10
CA ALA A 3 4.45 21.63 -0.28
C ALA A 3 2.98 21.79 0.18
N LYS A 4 2.04 21.18 -0.54
CA LYS A 4 0.60 21.19 -0.23
C LYS A 4 0.11 19.93 0.48
N ALA A 5 1.02 19.07 0.92
CA ALA A 5 0.65 17.80 1.53
C ALA A 5 -0.07 18.00 2.87
N ALA A 6 -1.18 17.28 3.06
CA ALA A 6 -1.89 17.27 4.33
C ALA A 6 -1.04 16.63 5.44
N ASN A 7 -1.22 17.07 6.70
CA ASN A 7 -0.45 16.59 7.85
C ASN A 7 -0.44 15.05 8.00
N TRP A 8 -1.54 14.38 7.67
CA TRP A 8 -1.62 12.92 7.73
C TRP A 8 -0.65 12.26 6.73
N PHE A 9 -0.52 12.82 5.53
CA PHE A 9 0.35 12.32 4.48
C PHE A 9 1.80 12.57 4.86
N VAL A 10 2.12 13.77 5.36
CA VAL A 10 3.48 14.10 5.83
C VAL A 10 3.93 13.11 6.90
N ALA A 11 3.09 12.83 7.89
CA ALA A 11 3.39 11.86 8.94
C ALA A 11 3.55 10.43 8.39
N ALA A 12 2.66 10.00 7.49
CA ALA A 12 2.71 8.68 6.88
C ALA A 12 3.95 8.50 5.98
N HIS A 13 4.25 9.48 5.13
CA HIS A 13 5.42 9.49 4.26
C HIS A 13 6.71 9.45 5.09
N ALA A 14 6.81 10.25 6.15
CA ALA A 14 7.96 10.21 7.05
C ALA A 14 8.12 8.83 7.72
N ALA A 15 7.02 8.14 8.04
CA ALA A 15 7.08 6.77 8.56
C ALA A 15 7.53 5.75 7.51
N MET A 16 7.08 5.87 6.26
CA MET A 16 7.47 4.98 5.17
C MET A 16 8.95 5.17 4.81
N THR A 17 9.46 6.40 4.77
CA THR A 17 10.86 6.70 4.43
C THR A 17 11.82 6.63 5.61
N LYS A 18 11.38 6.12 6.76
CA LYS A 18 12.24 5.98 7.95
C LYS A 18 13.19 4.79 7.84
N GLN A 19 12.83 3.79 7.05
CA GLN A 19 13.60 2.55 6.88
C GLN A 19 14.08 2.45 5.44
N GLU A 20 15.35 2.11 5.28
CA GLU A 20 15.98 1.87 3.98
C GLU A 20 15.64 0.43 3.55
N LEU A 21 14.56 0.26 2.79
CA LEU A 21 14.11 -1.05 2.27
C LEU A 21 14.52 -1.30 0.81
N GLY A 22 15.34 -0.39 0.26
CA GLY A 22 15.90 -0.47 -1.09
C GLY A 22 15.05 0.24 -2.14
N CYS A 23 15.65 0.39 -3.33
CA CYS A 23 15.16 1.26 -4.40
C CYS A 23 13.75 0.92 -4.91
N HIS A 24 13.33 -0.34 -4.85
CA HIS A 24 11.99 -0.75 -5.27
C HIS A 24 10.91 -0.25 -4.31
N PHE A 25 11.18 -0.27 -3.01
CA PHE A 25 10.27 0.29 -2.01
C PHE A 25 10.22 1.82 -2.12
N ASP A 26 11.36 2.47 -2.33
CA ASP A 26 11.42 3.91 -2.56
C ASP A 26 10.61 4.32 -3.79
N ALA A 27 10.73 3.57 -4.89
CA ALA A 27 9.93 3.78 -6.10
C ALA A 27 8.43 3.63 -5.83
N ALA A 28 8.02 2.66 -4.99
CA ALA A 28 6.63 2.49 -4.58
C ALA A 28 6.12 3.68 -3.73
N VAL A 29 6.93 4.21 -2.81
CA VAL A 29 6.61 5.41 -2.03
C VAL A 29 6.47 6.64 -2.93
N VAL A 30 7.33 6.78 -3.94
CA VAL A 30 7.24 7.85 -4.95
C VAL A 30 5.96 7.73 -5.78
N ALA A 31 5.62 6.52 -6.24
CA ALA A 31 4.39 6.27 -7.00
C ALA A 31 3.14 6.58 -6.17
N TRP A 32 3.10 6.14 -4.91
CA TRP A 32 2.02 6.48 -3.98
C TRP A 32 1.92 7.99 -3.74
N THR A 33 3.05 8.69 -3.60
CA THR A 33 3.06 10.16 -3.45
C THR A 33 2.38 10.85 -4.63
N ARG A 34 2.62 10.37 -5.86
CA ARG A 34 1.96 10.91 -7.06
C ARG A 34 0.45 10.62 -7.06
N LEU A 35 0.04 9.43 -6.65
CA LEU A 35 -1.39 9.08 -6.55
C LEU A 35 -2.11 10.00 -5.55
N GLU A 36 -1.52 10.27 -4.39
CA GLU A 36 -2.11 11.16 -3.39
C GLU A 36 -2.05 12.63 -3.80
N ASP A 37 -1.06 13.06 -4.58
CA ASP A 37 -1.02 14.43 -5.11
C ASP A 37 -2.19 14.70 -6.07
N VAL A 38 -2.53 13.71 -6.92
CA VAL A 38 -3.70 13.79 -7.81
C VAL A 38 -5.01 13.91 -7.02
N SER A 39 -5.13 13.21 -5.89
CA SER A 39 -6.27 13.34 -4.96
C SER A 39 -6.18 14.57 -4.04
N ARG A 40 -5.15 15.42 -4.21
CA ARG A 40 -4.87 16.59 -3.37
C ARG A 40 -4.71 16.24 -1.88
N PHE A 41 -4.21 15.04 -1.60
CA PHE A 41 -3.98 14.50 -0.26
C PHE A 41 -5.27 14.44 0.59
N GLU A 42 -6.41 14.20 -0.05
CA GLU A 42 -7.68 14.06 0.64
C GLU A 42 -7.61 12.93 1.69
N LYS A 43 -7.94 13.28 2.93
CA LYS A 43 -7.86 12.34 4.06
C LYS A 43 -8.96 11.29 4.02
N LYS A 44 -10.16 11.68 3.57
CA LYS A 44 -11.26 10.74 3.37
C LYS A 44 -10.82 9.78 2.28
N SER A 45 -11.05 8.50 2.52
CA SER A 45 -10.92 7.52 1.44
C SER A 45 -11.76 8.00 0.27
N GLY A 46 -11.23 7.80 -0.94
CA GLY A 46 -11.97 8.04 -2.16
C GLY A 46 -13.27 7.24 -2.26
N PRO A 47 -13.87 7.09 -3.45
CA PRO A 47 -15.14 6.37 -3.59
C PRO A 47 -15.05 4.95 -2.99
N ASN A 48 -13.85 4.35 -3.03
CA ASN A 48 -13.56 3.04 -2.49
C ASN A 48 -12.61 3.08 -1.29
N LYS A 49 -12.69 2.02 -0.48
CA LYS A 49 -11.68 1.64 0.53
C LYS A 49 -11.11 0.30 0.11
N LEU A 50 -9.85 0.03 0.43
CA LEU A 50 -9.30 -1.30 0.19
C LEU A 50 -10.14 -2.35 0.93
N PRO A 51 -10.65 -3.37 0.22
CA PRO A 51 -11.34 -4.51 0.82
C PRO A 51 -10.54 -5.13 1.95
N THR A 52 -11.26 -5.62 2.97
CA THR A 52 -10.67 -6.30 4.11
C THR A 52 -10.52 -7.80 3.90
N LYS A 53 -11.12 -8.35 2.82
CA LYS A 53 -11.01 -9.76 2.45
C LYS A 53 -9.53 -10.10 2.22
N GLU A 54 -9.09 -11.21 2.78
CA GLU A 54 -7.71 -11.75 2.65
C GLU A 54 -6.58 -10.83 3.14
N ARG A 55 -6.91 -9.65 3.68
CA ARG A 55 -5.93 -8.71 4.22
C ARG A 55 -5.15 -9.35 5.37
N PRO A 56 -3.80 -9.28 5.38
CA PRO A 56 -3.01 -9.81 6.47
C PRO A 56 -3.41 -9.19 7.82
N LYS A 57 -3.52 -10.03 8.85
CA LYS A 57 -3.98 -9.64 10.20
C LYS A 57 -3.19 -8.47 10.80
N GLN A 58 -1.90 -8.40 10.48
CA GLN A 58 -0.95 -7.36 10.88
C GLN A 58 -1.43 -5.97 10.43
N VAL A 59 -1.97 -5.87 9.21
CA VAL A 59 -2.49 -4.61 8.67
C VAL A 59 -3.74 -4.17 9.42
N GLY A 60 -4.64 -5.12 9.72
CA GLY A 60 -5.83 -4.85 10.54
C GLY A 60 -5.47 -4.37 11.93
N ALA A 61 -4.56 -5.07 12.61
CA ALA A 61 -4.04 -4.69 13.92
C ALA A 61 -3.38 -3.31 13.90
N TRP A 62 -2.51 -3.04 12.92
CA TRP A 62 -1.87 -1.75 12.74
C TRP A 62 -2.88 -0.60 12.56
N ILE A 63 -3.92 -0.81 11.76
CA ILE A 63 -5.00 0.17 11.58
C ILE A 63 -5.74 0.43 12.90
N MET A 64 -6.09 -0.62 13.64
CA MET A 64 -6.78 -0.51 14.94
C MET A 64 -5.93 0.22 15.98
N LEU A 65 -4.62 -0.01 15.98
CA LEU A 65 -3.65 0.69 16.84
C LEU A 65 -3.32 2.10 16.35
N GLY A 66 -4.12 2.66 15.43
CA GLY A 66 -3.97 4.03 14.99
C GLY A 66 -2.80 4.27 14.04
N ARG A 67 -2.33 3.23 13.35
CA ARG A 67 -1.29 3.29 12.29
C ARG A 67 0.09 3.67 12.81
N GLY A 68 0.55 2.98 13.85
CA GLY A 68 1.86 3.24 14.46
C GLY A 68 1.90 4.48 15.37
N LYS A 69 0.73 5.04 15.69
CA LYS A 69 0.61 6.02 16.78
C LYS A 69 1.11 5.42 18.08
N ALA A 70 1.65 6.26 18.96
CA ALA A 70 2.23 5.87 20.24
C ALA A 70 3.38 4.84 20.14
N GLY A 71 4.02 4.69 18.96
CA GLY A 71 5.17 3.80 18.79
C GLY A 71 4.81 2.32 18.68
N ALA A 72 3.53 1.98 18.46
CA ALA A 72 3.11 0.60 18.24
C ALA A 72 3.83 0.01 17.00
N LYS A 73 4.62 -1.04 17.23
CA LYS A 73 5.31 -1.78 16.17
C LYS A 73 4.48 -2.98 15.74
N THR A 74 4.49 -3.26 14.44
CA THR A 74 3.87 -4.44 13.87
C THR A 74 4.97 -5.41 13.47
N THR A 75 4.92 -6.62 14.00
CA THR A 75 5.95 -7.65 13.77
C THR A 75 5.41 -8.75 12.86
N VAL A 76 6.22 -9.17 11.89
CA VAL A 76 5.98 -10.36 11.08
C VAL A 76 6.88 -11.47 11.62
N GLY A 77 6.28 -12.52 12.20
CA GLY A 77 7.04 -13.63 12.79
C GLY A 77 7.52 -14.66 11.78
N ASP A 78 6.73 -14.92 10.74
CA ASP A 78 7.07 -15.80 9.62
C ASP A 78 6.94 -15.01 8.31
N PRO A 79 8.05 -14.48 7.76
CA PRO A 79 8.03 -13.73 6.51
C PRO A 79 7.57 -14.55 5.30
N GLY A 80 7.80 -15.87 5.30
CA GLY A 80 7.39 -16.76 4.23
C GLY A 80 5.87 -16.88 4.17
N ALA A 81 5.24 -17.21 5.31
CA ALA A 81 3.78 -17.26 5.41
C ALA A 81 3.15 -15.88 5.11
N TYR A 82 3.75 -14.80 5.62
CA TYR A 82 3.29 -13.45 5.34
C TYR A 82 3.33 -13.10 3.85
N THR A 83 4.35 -13.56 3.13
CA THR A 83 4.48 -13.32 1.69
C THR A 83 3.31 -13.94 0.93
N VAL A 84 2.93 -15.18 1.28
CA VAL A 84 1.79 -15.87 0.67
C VAL A 84 0.48 -15.16 1.00
N GLU A 85 0.25 -14.79 2.25
CA GLU A 85 -0.94 -14.02 2.67
C GLU A 85 -1.03 -12.68 1.94
N TRP A 86 0.11 -11.97 1.84
CA TRP A 86 0.18 -10.68 1.17
C TRP A 86 -0.08 -10.80 -0.33
N GLN A 87 0.48 -11.81 -0.99
CA GLN A 87 0.24 -12.07 -2.42
C GLN A 87 -1.23 -12.40 -2.69
N GLY A 88 -1.86 -13.24 -1.85
CA GLY A 88 -3.30 -13.53 -1.96
C GLY A 88 -4.15 -12.27 -1.83
N TRP A 89 -3.82 -11.42 -0.84
CA TRP A 89 -4.49 -10.12 -0.71
C TRP A 89 -4.30 -9.24 -1.95
N TRP A 90 -3.06 -9.08 -2.43
CA TRP A 90 -2.77 -8.28 -3.62
C TRP A 90 -3.50 -8.81 -4.86
N ASP A 91 -3.56 -10.12 -5.04
CA ASP A 91 -4.29 -10.77 -6.12
C ASP A 91 -5.79 -10.46 -6.05
N SER A 92 -6.39 -10.53 -4.87
CA SER A 92 -7.82 -10.22 -4.67
C SER A 92 -8.19 -8.75 -4.96
N LEU A 93 -7.20 -7.86 -4.97
CA LEU A 93 -7.39 -6.44 -5.24
C LEU A 93 -7.30 -6.10 -6.73
N GLN A 94 -6.79 -7.00 -7.57
CA GLN A 94 -6.59 -6.66 -8.97
C GLN A 94 -7.92 -6.62 -9.74
N PRO A 95 -8.10 -5.61 -10.59
CA PRO A 95 -9.27 -5.54 -11.45
C PRO A 95 -9.22 -6.63 -12.53
N GLU A 96 -10.39 -7.05 -13.00
CA GLU A 96 -10.56 -8.19 -13.92
C GLU A 96 -9.82 -8.03 -15.25
N TRP A 97 -9.69 -6.80 -15.73
CA TRP A 97 -9.01 -6.50 -17.00
C TRP A 97 -7.47 -6.65 -16.90
N ARG A 98 -6.89 -6.65 -15.69
CA ARG A 98 -5.46 -6.92 -15.53
C ARG A 98 -5.21 -8.40 -15.75
N SER A 99 -4.10 -8.69 -16.40
CA SER A 99 -3.60 -10.05 -16.59
C SER A 99 -2.26 -10.24 -15.91
N LYS A 100 -2.00 -11.47 -15.46
CA LYS A 100 -0.68 -11.87 -14.99
C LYS A 100 0.24 -12.13 -16.18
N GLY A 101 1.48 -11.71 -16.07
CA GLY A 101 2.55 -12.03 -16.99
C GLY A 101 3.02 -13.48 -16.84
N VAL A 102 4.03 -13.84 -17.64
CA VAL A 102 4.61 -15.19 -17.70
C VAL A 102 5.23 -15.61 -16.36
N ASP A 103 5.70 -14.65 -15.57
CA ASP A 103 6.27 -14.83 -14.24
C ASP A 103 5.21 -14.92 -13.12
N ARG A 104 3.92 -14.93 -13.48
CA ARG A 104 2.77 -14.83 -12.56
C ARG A 104 2.69 -13.50 -11.79
N GLY A 105 3.55 -12.54 -12.10
CA GLY A 105 3.45 -11.16 -11.63
C GLY A 105 2.38 -10.41 -12.42
N TRP A 106 1.78 -9.38 -11.82
CA TRP A 106 0.82 -8.55 -12.54
C TRP A 106 1.53 -7.64 -13.54
N ALA A 107 1.09 -7.62 -14.79
CA ALA A 107 1.71 -6.84 -15.85
C ALA A 107 1.81 -5.35 -15.46
N THR A 108 2.97 -4.74 -15.75
CA THR A 108 3.32 -3.34 -15.42
C THR A 108 3.48 -2.46 -16.66
N ASP A 109 3.01 -2.93 -17.82
CA ASP A 109 3.09 -2.17 -19.07
C ASP A 109 2.26 -0.88 -18.93
N GLY A 110 2.94 0.26 -18.78
CA GLY A 110 2.36 1.54 -18.34
C GLY A 110 1.29 2.19 -19.25
N CYS A 111 0.73 1.44 -20.20
CA CYS A 111 -0.37 1.85 -21.08
C CYS A 111 -1.65 1.02 -20.90
N SER A 112 -1.61 -0.13 -20.21
CA SER A 112 -2.77 -0.97 -19.95
C SER A 112 -3.57 -0.40 -18.75
N GLY A 113 -4.81 0.04 -18.99
CA GLY A 113 -5.69 0.54 -17.93
C GLY A 113 -6.17 1.99 -18.06
N ARG A 114 -5.83 2.71 -19.13
CA ARG A 114 -6.41 4.05 -19.37
C ARG A 114 -7.89 3.91 -19.74
N GLY A 115 -8.77 4.46 -18.89
CA GLY A 115 -10.21 4.38 -19.09
C GLY A 115 -10.85 3.10 -18.54
N GLU A 116 -10.04 2.18 -18.03
CA GLU A 116 -10.52 0.97 -17.36
C GLU A 116 -10.88 1.25 -15.90
N ASP A 117 -11.77 0.42 -15.36
CA ASP A 117 -12.16 0.49 -13.96
C ASP A 117 -11.10 -0.19 -13.07
N TRP A 118 -10.44 0.62 -12.24
CA TRP A 118 -9.46 0.14 -11.26
C TRP A 118 -10.13 -0.44 -10.01
N GLY A 119 -11.46 -0.39 -9.91
CA GLY A 119 -12.26 -1.00 -8.86
C GLY A 119 -11.76 -0.63 -7.46
N PRO A 120 -11.44 -1.62 -6.60
CA PRO A 120 -11.00 -1.36 -5.24
C PRO A 120 -9.67 -0.59 -5.15
N LEU A 121 -8.83 -0.64 -6.19
CA LEU A 121 -7.57 0.11 -6.25
C LEU A 121 -7.78 1.58 -6.60
N TYR A 122 -8.97 1.99 -7.08
CA TYR A 122 -9.34 3.39 -7.26
C TYR A 122 -9.68 4.04 -5.89
N CYS A 123 -8.67 4.15 -5.04
CA CYS A 123 -8.79 4.68 -3.69
C CYS A 123 -7.58 5.54 -3.32
N TRP A 124 -7.81 6.51 -2.45
CA TRP A 124 -6.78 7.41 -1.90
C TRP A 124 -6.92 7.54 -0.39
N GLY A 125 -6.02 8.29 0.24
CA GLY A 125 -6.06 8.61 1.65
C GLY A 125 -5.65 7.45 2.56
N VAL A 126 -5.99 7.58 3.85
CA VAL A 126 -5.47 6.71 4.93
C VAL A 126 -5.94 5.25 4.91
N ASN A 127 -6.91 4.90 4.06
CA ASN A 127 -7.36 3.51 3.84
C ASN A 127 -7.10 3.02 2.41
N GLY A 128 -6.37 3.79 1.61
CA GLY A 128 -5.93 3.38 0.29
C GLY A 128 -4.56 2.70 0.34
N MET A 129 -3.74 3.02 -0.66
CA MET A 129 -2.42 2.43 -0.92
C MET A 129 -1.44 2.52 0.25
N LEU A 130 -1.63 3.45 1.19
CA LEU A 130 -0.87 3.50 2.44
C LEU A 130 -0.88 2.15 3.18
N SER A 131 -2.00 1.43 3.16
CA SER A 131 -2.10 0.13 3.86
C SER A 131 -1.23 -0.94 3.20
N LEU A 132 -1.09 -0.89 1.87
CA LEU A 132 -0.21 -1.78 1.11
C LEU A 132 1.27 -1.43 1.36
N LEU A 133 1.64 -0.15 1.35
CA LEU A 133 3.01 0.25 1.66
C LEU A 133 3.41 -0.14 3.09
N ALA A 134 2.53 0.10 4.07
CA ALA A 134 2.78 -0.31 5.45
C ALA A 134 2.97 -1.83 5.57
N SER A 135 2.15 -2.61 4.87
CA SER A 135 2.30 -4.08 4.86
C SER A 135 3.64 -4.56 4.28
N LEU A 136 4.11 -3.92 3.20
CA LEU A 136 5.43 -4.17 2.63
C LEU A 136 6.55 -3.76 3.59
N GLN A 137 6.37 -2.66 4.32
CA GLN A 137 7.32 -2.21 5.33
C GLN A 137 7.45 -3.21 6.49
N PHE A 138 6.35 -3.83 6.93
CA PHE A 138 6.37 -4.86 7.96
C PHE A 138 7.15 -6.10 7.51
N TRP A 139 6.93 -6.52 6.26
CA TRP A 139 7.67 -7.63 5.66
C TRP A 139 9.16 -7.29 5.51
N GLY A 140 9.48 -6.13 4.91
CA GLY A 140 10.84 -5.65 4.74
C GLY A 140 11.62 -5.59 6.05
N SER A 141 10.98 -5.10 7.11
CA SER A 141 11.56 -5.07 8.46
C SER A 141 11.86 -6.46 9.06
N ALA A 142 11.19 -7.51 8.58
CA ALA A 142 11.32 -8.87 9.10
C ALA A 142 12.29 -9.74 8.28
N VAL A 143 12.65 -9.32 7.06
CA VAL A 143 13.61 -10.02 6.18
C VAL A 143 14.96 -9.32 6.07
N GLN A 144 15.10 -8.14 6.68
CA GLN A 144 16.37 -7.42 6.81
C GLN A 144 17.29 -8.05 7.86
#